data_AF-A0A538EAI4-F1
#
_entry.id   AF-A0A538EAI4-F1
#
_cell.length_a   1.000
_cell.length_b   1.000
_cell.length_c   1.000
_cell.angle_alpha   90.00
_cell.angle_beta   90.00
_cell.angle_gamma   90.00
#
_symmetry.space_group_name_H-M   'P 1'
#
loop_
_entity.id
_entity.type
_entity.pdbx_description
1 polymer ?
#
loop_
_entity_poly.entity_id
_entity_poly.type
_entity_poly.pdbx_seq_one_letter_code
_entity_poly.pdbx_strand_id
1 'polypeptide(L)'
;MSGARAERTAVFVLRQLAVGFAVVGILFVATPDGVIHTIDDLGDQIGSFAHGPATREKLWLALAFAYMTVITGIAVVVSLDVVRYRPFLLVLAAGKAASSLAAGAYFVWSQDVFIYLLNFIVDGVLVGVALGCWVLAGRAAARAPG
;
A
#
# COMPACT_ATOMS: atom_id res chain seq x y z
N MET A 1 -1.19 -23.46 12.23
CA MET A 1 -2.19 -22.46 12.69
C MET A 1 -3.60 -23.03 12.56
N SER A 2 -4.48 -22.80 13.55
CA SER A 2 -5.92 -23.07 13.43
C SER A 2 -6.59 -22.02 12.53
N GLY A 3 -7.75 -22.34 11.94
CA GLY A 3 -8.48 -21.41 11.05
C GLY A 3 -8.80 -20.07 11.71
N ALA A 4 -9.28 -20.11 12.95
CA ALA A 4 -9.55 -18.91 13.77
C ALA A 4 -8.29 -18.07 14.06
N ARG A 5 -7.10 -18.68 14.20
CA ARG A 5 -5.85 -17.91 14.34
C ARG A 5 -5.46 -17.25 13.02
N ALA A 6 -5.63 -17.93 11.89
CA ALA A 6 -5.35 -17.37 10.57
C ALA A 6 -6.24 -16.17 10.24
N GLU A 7 -7.52 -16.28 10.55
CA GLU A 7 -8.49 -15.18 10.43
C GLU A 7 -8.10 -13.98 11.30
N ARG A 8 -7.85 -14.18 12.60
CA ARG A 8 -7.44 -13.09 13.51
C ARG A 8 -6.16 -12.39 13.04
N THR A 9 -5.17 -13.15 12.57
CA THR A 9 -3.95 -12.57 12.01
C THR A 9 -4.24 -11.74 10.77
N ALA A 10 -5.03 -12.25 9.83
CA ALA A 10 -5.41 -11.50 8.62
C ALA A 10 -6.17 -10.22 8.95
N VAL A 11 -7.15 -10.28 9.86
CA VAL A 11 -7.91 -9.10 10.32
C VAL A 11 -6.98 -8.07 10.98
N PHE A 12 -6.07 -8.52 11.86
CA PHE A 12 -5.12 -7.62 12.50
C PHE A 12 -4.24 -6.89 11.46
N VAL A 13 -3.66 -7.62 10.52
CA VAL A 13 -2.83 -7.06 9.45
C VAL A 13 -3.64 -6.07 8.60
N LEU A 14 -4.86 -6.42 8.20
CA LEU A 14 -5.71 -5.55 7.37
C LEU A 14 -6.08 -4.26 8.08
N ARG A 15 -6.30 -4.29 9.40
CA ARG A 15 -6.53 -3.07 10.18
C ARG A 15 -5.30 -2.19 10.26
N GLN A 16 -4.11 -2.77 10.44
CA GLN A 16 -2.87 -2.00 10.40
C GLN A 16 -2.64 -1.36 9.02
N LEU A 17 -2.94 -2.09 7.94
CA LEU A 17 -2.89 -1.56 6.58
C LEU A 17 -3.87 -0.41 6.38
N ALA A 18 -5.12 -0.56 6.84
CA ALA A 18 -6.13 0.50 6.76
C ALA A 18 -5.67 1.76 7.50
N VAL A 19 -5.14 1.62 8.71
CA VAL A 19 -4.58 2.75 9.47
C VAL A 19 -3.41 3.38 8.72
N GLY A 20 -2.47 2.58 8.21
CA GLY A 20 -1.33 3.08 7.44
C GLY A 20 -1.75 3.86 6.20
N PHE A 21 -2.67 3.31 5.39
CA PHE A 21 -3.17 3.98 4.19
C PHE A 21 -3.94 5.27 4.51
N ALA A 22 -4.74 5.27 5.58
CA ALA A 22 -5.44 6.47 6.02
C ALA A 22 -4.46 7.56 6.46
N VAL A 23 -3.46 7.22 7.28
CA VAL A 23 -2.44 8.16 7.76
C VAL A 23 -1.64 8.74 6.59
N VAL A 24 -1.18 7.89 5.66
CA VAL A 24 -0.46 8.34 4.47
C VAL A 24 -1.35 9.25 3.61
N GLY A 25 -2.61 8.87 3.37
CA GLY A 25 -3.55 9.70 2.61
C GLY A 25 -3.77 11.08 3.24
N ILE A 26 -3.91 11.14 4.57
CA ILE A 26 -4.07 12.40 5.32
C ILE A 26 -2.79 13.24 5.23
N LEU A 27 -1.62 12.64 5.44
CA LEU A 27 -0.33 13.34 5.38
C LEU A 27 -0.07 13.96 4.00
N PHE A 28 -0.37 13.23 2.93
CA PHE A 28 -0.24 13.76 1.57
C PHE A 28 -1.17 14.96 1.33
N VAL A 29 -2.42 14.92 1.80
CA VAL A 29 -3.34 16.06 1.63
C VAL A 29 -2.97 17.26 2.51
N ALA A 30 -2.53 17.01 3.75
CA ALA A 30 -2.23 18.07 4.72
C ALA A 30 -0.88 18.75 4.44
N THR A 31 0.14 17.96 4.09
CA THR A 31 1.53 18.44 3.95
C THR A 31 2.26 17.69 2.82
N PRO A 32 1.85 17.86 1.55
CA PRO A 32 2.45 17.12 0.44
C PRO A 32 3.94 17.40 0.27
N ASP A 33 4.33 18.68 0.29
CA ASP A 33 5.73 19.07 0.12
C ASP A 33 6.57 18.62 1.32
N GLY A 34 6.00 18.63 2.54
CA GLY A 34 6.69 18.13 3.73
C GLY A 34 6.99 16.63 3.68
N VAL A 35 6.08 15.82 3.12
CA VAL A 35 6.31 14.39 2.92
C VAL A 35 7.38 14.16 1.86
N ILE A 36 7.34 14.88 0.74
CA ILE A 36 8.34 14.77 -0.32
C ILE A 36 9.72 15.19 0.20
N HIS A 37 9.82 16.31 0.90
CA HIS A 37 11.08 16.78 1.50
C HIS A 37 11.65 15.78 2.51
N THR A 38 10.83 15.17 3.37
CA THR A 38 11.32 14.17 4.34
C THR A 38 11.86 12.93 3.62
N ILE A 39 11.24 12.54 2.49
CA ILE A 39 11.70 11.41 1.68
C ILE A 39 13.02 11.77 0.97
N ASP A 40 13.13 12.98 0.44
CA ASP A 40 14.35 13.48 -0.20
C ASP A 40 15.50 13.56 0.83
N ASP A 41 15.26 14.08 2.04
CA ASP A 41 16.25 14.12 3.14
C ASP A 41 16.71 12.70 3.55
N LEU A 42 15.80 11.73 3.55
CA LEU A 42 16.15 10.33 3.80
C LEU A 42 16.98 9.76 2.66
N GLY A 43 16.63 10.09 1.41
CA GLY A 43 17.40 9.75 0.22
C GLY A 43 18.84 10.27 0.33
N ASP A 44 19.01 11.55 0.63
CA ASP A 44 20.30 12.23 0.77
C ASP A 44 21.19 11.63 1.88
N GLN A 45 20.58 11.11 2.95
CA GLN A 45 21.31 10.40 4.01
C GLN A 45 21.84 9.02 3.58
N ILE A 46 21.19 8.38 2.60
CA ILE A 46 21.50 7.01 2.16
C ILE A 46 22.32 7.03 0.85
N GLY A 47 22.26 8.10 0.07
CA GLY A 47 23.02 8.29 -1.17
C GLY A 47 22.73 9.61 -1.87
N SER A 48 23.33 9.86 -3.03
CA SER A 48 23.03 11.06 -3.84
C SER A 48 21.89 10.76 -4.83
N PHE A 49 20.64 11.01 -4.42
CA PHE A 49 19.47 10.82 -5.30
C PHE A 49 19.00 12.16 -5.89
N ALA A 50 18.36 12.10 -7.06
CA ALA A 50 17.73 13.28 -7.63
C ALA A 50 16.48 13.63 -6.82
N HIS A 51 16.29 14.93 -6.52
CA HIS A 51 15.13 15.42 -5.77
C HIS A 51 13.85 15.28 -6.59
N GLY A 52 12.74 15.07 -5.89
CA GLY A 52 11.42 14.99 -6.52
C GLY A 52 11.05 16.28 -7.29
N PRO A 53 10.29 16.18 -8.39
CA PRO A 53 9.84 17.36 -9.12
C PRO A 53 8.90 18.22 -8.26
N ALA A 54 9.09 19.55 -8.28
CA ALA A 54 8.26 20.49 -7.51
C ALA A 54 6.78 20.38 -7.89
N THR A 55 5.94 20.08 -6.91
CA THR A 55 4.52 19.75 -7.06
C THR A 55 3.64 21.00 -7.20
N ARG A 56 3.65 21.61 -8.39
CA ARG A 56 2.83 22.81 -8.68
C ARG A 56 1.34 22.49 -8.94
N GLU A 57 1.04 21.31 -9.46
CA GLU A 57 -0.33 20.91 -9.84
C GLU A 57 -1.00 20.12 -8.71
N LYS A 58 -2.30 20.32 -8.46
CA LYS A 58 -3.03 19.65 -7.36
C LYS A 58 -3.80 18.40 -7.77
N LEU A 59 -3.88 18.09 -9.06
CA LEU A 59 -4.66 16.96 -9.59
C LEU A 59 -4.10 15.61 -9.12
N TRP A 60 -2.78 15.42 -9.15
CA TRP A 60 -2.15 14.19 -8.69
C TRP A 60 -2.40 13.95 -7.20
N LEU A 61 -2.47 15.04 -6.41
CA LEU A 61 -2.77 14.97 -4.98
C LEU A 61 -4.18 14.44 -4.71
N ALA A 62 -5.16 14.98 -5.45
CA ALA A 62 -6.53 14.50 -5.38
C ALA A 62 -6.65 13.03 -5.80
N LEU A 63 -5.91 12.62 -6.83
CA LEU A 63 -5.91 11.23 -7.31
C LEU A 63 -5.23 10.28 -6.31
N ALA A 64 -4.11 10.70 -5.71
CA ALA A 64 -3.41 9.95 -4.66
C ALA A 64 -4.29 9.77 -3.42
N PHE A 65 -4.96 10.83 -2.99
CA PHE A 65 -5.91 10.77 -1.87
C PHE A 65 -7.11 9.86 -2.16
N ALA A 66 -7.69 9.96 -3.36
CA ALA A 66 -8.79 9.10 -3.78
C ALA A 66 -8.36 7.63 -3.79
N TYR A 67 -7.17 7.32 -4.32
CA TYR A 67 -6.60 5.98 -4.29
C TYR A 67 -6.40 5.47 -2.85
N MET A 68 -5.78 6.28 -1.97
CA MET A 68 -5.58 5.93 -0.56
C MET A 68 -6.91 5.63 0.14
N THR A 69 -7.95 6.41 -0.15
CA THR A 69 -9.31 6.18 0.37
C THR A 69 -9.87 4.84 -0.07
N VAL A 70 -9.73 4.49 -1.36
CA VAL A 70 -10.22 3.22 -1.90
C VAL A 70 -9.51 2.03 -1.28
N ILE A 71 -8.17 2.03 -1.22
CA ILE A 71 -7.42 0.90 -0.64
C ILE A 71 -7.63 0.78 0.88
N THR A 72 -7.83 1.90 1.58
CA THR A 72 -8.25 1.92 2.99
C THR A 72 -9.61 1.27 3.14
N GLY A 73 -10.59 1.66 2.31
CA GLY A 73 -11.92 1.08 2.30
C GLY A 73 -11.89 -0.43 2.05
N ILE A 74 -11.10 -0.89 1.07
CA ILE A 74 -10.91 -2.33 0.81
C ILE A 74 -10.35 -3.04 2.05
N ALA A 75 -9.30 -2.49 2.67
CA ALA A 75 -8.69 -3.09 3.85
C ALA A 75 -9.68 -3.18 5.02
N VAL A 76 -10.49 -2.14 5.25
CA VAL A 76 -11.55 -2.13 6.26
C VAL A 76 -12.62 -3.17 5.95
N VAL A 77 -13.17 -3.17 4.73
CA VAL A 77 -14.25 -4.10 4.33
C VAL A 77 -13.79 -5.55 4.45
N VAL A 78 -12.58 -5.88 3.98
CA VAL A 78 -12.07 -7.24 4.10
C VAL A 78 -11.83 -7.60 5.56
N SER A 79 -11.45 -6.65 6.42
CA SER A 79 -11.27 -6.90 7.85
C SER A 79 -12.58 -7.23 8.60
N LEU A 80 -13.75 -6.93 8.02
CA LEU A 80 -15.05 -7.28 8.59
C LEU A 80 -15.42 -8.75 8.34
N ASP A 81 -15.05 -9.29 7.18
CA ASP A 81 -15.24 -10.69 6.82
C ASP A 81 -14.18 -11.11 5.78
N VAL A 82 -13.08 -11.67 6.27
CA VAL A 82 -11.91 -12.04 5.45
C VAL A 82 -12.22 -13.19 4.50
N VAL A 83 -13.19 -14.05 4.81
CA VAL A 83 -13.54 -15.20 3.97
C VAL A 83 -14.43 -14.76 2.82
N ARG A 84 -15.50 -14.01 3.11
CA ARG A 84 -16.45 -13.52 2.11
C ARG A 84 -15.80 -12.52 1.14
N TYR A 85 -14.99 -11.61 1.66
CA TYR A 85 -14.38 -10.53 0.86
C TYR A 85 -12.98 -10.86 0.37
N ARG A 86 -12.55 -12.13 0.49
CA ARG A 86 -11.26 -12.61 0.01
C ARG A 86 -10.88 -12.08 -1.39
N PRO A 87 -11.76 -12.14 -2.44
CA PRO A 87 -11.53 -11.54 -3.77
C PRO A 87 -10.90 -10.14 -3.79
N PHE A 88 -11.30 -9.26 -2.86
CA PHE A 88 -10.81 -7.89 -2.81
C PHE A 88 -9.32 -7.79 -2.43
N LEU A 89 -8.74 -8.81 -1.79
CA LEU A 89 -7.29 -8.84 -1.53
C LEU A 89 -6.47 -9.00 -2.81
N LEU A 90 -7.00 -9.68 -3.83
CA LEU A 90 -6.34 -9.73 -5.14
C LEU A 90 -6.42 -8.39 -5.86
N VAL A 91 -7.53 -7.68 -5.71
CA VAL A 91 -7.68 -6.32 -6.25
C VAL A 91 -6.68 -5.37 -5.58
N LEU A 92 -6.53 -5.46 -4.25
CA LEU A 92 -5.55 -4.69 -3.50
C LEU A 92 -4.11 -5.04 -3.91
N ALA A 93 -3.81 -6.33 -4.07
CA ALA A 93 -2.51 -6.80 -4.57
C ALA A 93 -2.25 -6.29 -6.00
N ALA A 94 -3.23 -6.38 -6.91
CA ALA A 94 -3.10 -5.91 -8.28
C ALA A 94 -2.87 -4.39 -8.34
N GLY A 95 -3.62 -3.62 -7.55
CA GLY A 95 -3.44 -2.16 -7.47
C GLY A 95 -2.06 -1.78 -6.96
N LYS A 96 -1.54 -2.48 -5.95
CA LYS A 96 -0.18 -2.26 -5.42
C LYS A 96 0.90 -2.74 -6.38
N ALA A 97 0.69 -3.85 -7.08
CA ALA A 97 1.62 -4.34 -8.09
C ALA A 97 1.72 -3.37 -9.28
N ALA A 98 0.60 -2.83 -9.75
CA ALA A 98 0.59 -1.83 -10.82
C ALA A 98 1.37 -0.56 -10.43
N SER A 99 1.16 -0.06 -9.22
CA SER A 99 1.89 1.10 -8.67
C SER A 99 3.38 0.81 -8.48
N SER A 100 3.73 -0.35 -7.93
CA SER A 100 5.12 -0.80 -7.77
C SER A 100 5.82 -0.88 -9.14
N LEU A 101 5.24 -1.59 -10.11
CA LEU A 101 5.81 -1.73 -11.45
C LEU A 101 5.95 -0.39 -12.18
N ALA A 102 4.96 0.51 -12.05
CA ALA A 102 5.05 1.85 -12.60
C ALA A 102 6.18 2.65 -11.97
N ALA A 103 6.32 2.63 -10.63
CA ALA A 103 7.39 3.32 -9.93
C ALA A 103 8.78 2.75 -10.28
N GLY A 104 8.93 1.43 -10.35
CA GLY A 104 10.16 0.78 -10.78
C GLY A 104 10.53 1.14 -12.23
N ALA A 105 9.55 1.18 -13.12
CA ALA A 105 9.72 1.65 -14.50
C ALA A 105 10.21 3.11 -14.54
N TYR A 106 9.58 4.01 -13.79
CA TYR A 106 10.00 5.41 -13.73
C TYR A 106 11.39 5.61 -13.14
N PHE A 107 11.76 4.82 -12.11
CA PHE A 107 13.10 4.83 -11.56
C PHE A 107 14.17 4.48 -12.61
N VAL A 108 13.94 3.40 -13.38
CA VAL A 108 14.89 2.93 -14.39
C VAL A 108 14.98 3.86 -15.61
N TRP A 109 13.87 4.50 -16.02
CA TRP A 109 13.80 5.23 -17.29
C TRP A 109 13.82 6.75 -17.19
N SER A 110 13.45 7.36 -16.06
CA SER A 110 13.28 8.82 -15.97
C SER A 110 14.45 9.51 -15.28
N GLN A 111 14.71 9.26 -13.99
CA GLN A 111 15.91 9.63 -13.21
C GLN A 111 15.91 8.82 -11.89
N ASP A 112 17.07 8.62 -11.26
CA ASP A 112 17.25 7.95 -9.96
C ASP A 112 16.64 8.78 -8.81
N VAL A 113 15.32 8.97 -8.82
CA VAL A 113 14.58 9.66 -7.77
C VAL A 113 14.23 8.64 -6.69
N PHE A 114 14.72 8.89 -5.48
CA PHE A 114 14.60 7.95 -4.35
C PHE A 114 13.15 7.55 -4.05
N ILE A 115 12.20 8.48 -4.23
CA ILE A 115 10.78 8.24 -3.99
C ILE A 115 10.21 7.10 -4.84
N TYR A 116 10.71 6.92 -6.07
CA TYR A 116 10.24 5.84 -6.95
C TYR A 116 10.77 4.47 -6.50
N LEU A 117 12.02 4.40 -6.05
CA LEU A 117 12.59 3.20 -5.46
C LEU A 117 11.90 2.83 -4.14
N LEU A 118 11.69 3.81 -3.27
CA LEU A 118 10.97 3.61 -2.01
C LEU A 118 9.54 3.10 -2.28
N ASN A 119 8.83 3.70 -3.23
CA ASN A 119 7.49 3.27 -3.60
C ASN A 119 7.49 1.86 -4.19
N PHE A 120 8.46 1.52 -5.05
CA PHE A 120 8.61 0.16 -5.59
C PHE A 120 8.74 -0.88 -4.48
N ILE A 121 9.61 -0.63 -3.49
CA ILE A 121 9.86 -1.52 -2.36
C ILE A 121 8.62 -1.62 -1.46
N VAL A 122 8.07 -0.48 -1.03
CA VAL A 122 6.92 -0.45 -0.12
C VAL A 122 5.71 -1.14 -0.75
N ASP A 123 5.38 -0.81 -2.00
CA ASP A 123 4.24 -1.43 -2.67
C ASP A 123 4.51 -2.91 -2.98
N GLY A 124 5.74 -3.31 -3.28
CA GLY A 124 6.13 -4.73 -3.42
C GLY A 124 5.89 -5.53 -2.14
N VAL A 125 6.27 -4.98 -0.98
CA VAL A 125 5.98 -5.58 0.33
C VAL A 125 4.47 -5.68 0.56
N LEU A 126 3.71 -4.63 0.23
CA LEU A 126 2.25 -4.61 0.38
C LEU A 126 1.56 -5.67 -0.51
N VAL A 127 2.06 -5.93 -1.72
CA VAL A 127 1.61 -7.06 -2.55
C VAL A 127 1.82 -8.38 -1.82
N GLY A 128 3.02 -8.61 -1.28
CA GLY A 128 3.33 -9.82 -0.52
C GLY A 128 2.42 -10.00 0.70
N VAL A 129 2.15 -8.92 1.45
CA VAL A 129 1.23 -8.92 2.59
C VAL A 129 -0.21 -9.24 2.14
N ALA A 130 -0.69 -8.63 1.05
CA ALA A 130 -2.03 -8.87 0.53
C ALA A 130 -2.23 -10.33 0.08
N LEU A 131 -1.24 -10.90 -0.61
CA LEU A 131 -1.24 -12.32 -1.00
C LEU A 131 -1.11 -13.25 0.22
N GLY A 132 -0.33 -12.86 1.22
CA GLY A 132 -0.26 -13.56 2.50
C GLY A 132 -1.63 -13.62 3.19
N CYS A 133 -2.32 -12.49 3.27
CA CYS A 133 -3.70 -12.41 3.77
C CYS A 133 -4.66 -13.26 2.93
N TRP A 134 -4.51 -13.30 1.61
CA TRP A 134 -5.32 -14.14 0.73
C TRP A 134 -5.18 -15.63 1.04
N VAL A 135 -3.94 -16.09 1.29
CA VAL A 135 -3.66 -17.49 1.66
C VAL A 135 -4.20 -17.79 3.06
N LEU A 136 -4.04 -16.88 4.02
CA LEU A 136 -4.58 -17.03 5.38
C LEU A 136 -6.11 -17.11 5.38
N ALA A 137 -6.79 -16.24 4.61
CA ALA A 137 -8.23 -16.27 4.42
C ALA A 137 -8.70 -17.58 3.79
N GLY A 138 -7.99 -18.10 2.79
CA GLY A 138 -8.29 -19.40 2.19
C GLY A 138 -8.17 -20.57 3.17
N ARG A 139 -7.15 -20.53 4.05
CA ARG A 139 -6.96 -21.54 5.11
C ARG A 139 -8.03 -21.45 6.21
N ALA A 140 -8.56 -20.26 6.47
CA ALA A 140 -9.69 -20.08 7.39
C ALA A 140 -10.99 -20.65 6.80
N ALA A 141 -11.26 -20.35 5.52
CA ALA A 141 -12.43 -20.84 4.80
C ALA A 141 -12.49 -22.38 4.71
N ALA A 142 -11.37 -23.03 4.40
CA ALA A 142 -11.30 -24.49 4.25
C ALA A 142 -11.52 -25.29 5.56
N ARG A 143 -11.65 -24.61 6.71
CA ARG A 143 -11.82 -25.24 8.03
C ARG A 143 -13.05 -24.75 8.78
N ALA A 144 -13.89 -23.92 8.17
CA ALA A 144 -15.22 -23.63 8.68
C ALA A 144 -16.14 -24.81 8.29
N PRO A 145 -16.83 -25.46 9.24
CA PRO A 145 -17.90 -26.39 8.89
C PRO A 145 -18.99 -25.60 8.14
N GLY A 146 -19.34 -26.08 6.94
CA GLY A 146 -20.46 -25.56 6.16
C GLY A 146 -21.80 -25.89 6.80
#